data_AF-A0A1Q7I7T2-F1
#
_entry.id   AF-A0A1Q7I7T2-F1
#
_cell.length_a   1.000
_cell.length_b   1.000
_cell.length_c   1.000
_cell.angle_alpha   90.00
_cell.angle_beta   90.00
_cell.angle_gamma   90.00
#
_symmetry.space_group_name_H-M   'P 1'
#
loop_
_entity.id
_entity.type
_entity.pdbx_description
1 polymer ?
#
loop_
_entity_poly.entity_id
_entity_poly.type
_entity_poly.pdbx_seq_one_letter_code
_entity_poly.pdbx_strand_id
1 'polypeptide(L)'
;MNEQNFVHTTPPTQPLHQLKTPPLTEEARKIIVRHGCTLDENADECMVSFPDGTTRTEILPRVMTERYSITFPDNYKLQEVYDKYREISMLLYPRE
;
A
#
# COMPACT_ATOMS: atom_id res chain seq x y z
N MET A 1 -24.71 -34.15 3.34
CA MET A 1 -23.38 -33.57 3.59
C MET A 1 -23.12 -32.62 2.45
N ASN A 2 -23.16 -31.30 2.67
CA ASN A 2 -22.91 -30.32 1.62
C ASN A 2 -21.52 -29.74 1.84
N GLU A 3 -20.57 -30.19 1.03
CA GLU A 3 -19.23 -29.63 0.94
C GLU A 3 -19.34 -28.24 0.31
N GLN A 4 -19.27 -27.22 1.15
CA GLN A 4 -19.16 -25.83 0.69
C GLN A 4 -17.80 -25.66 0.03
N ASN A 5 -17.78 -25.69 -1.30
CA ASN A 5 -16.67 -25.20 -2.11
C ASN A 5 -16.53 -23.69 -1.85
N PHE A 6 -15.74 -23.31 -0.85
CA PHE A 6 -15.25 -21.95 -0.71
C PHE A 6 -14.30 -21.70 -1.88
N VAL A 7 -14.82 -21.10 -2.94
CA VAL A 7 -13.98 -20.49 -3.97
C VAL A 7 -13.22 -19.37 -3.25
N HIS A 8 -11.96 -19.63 -2.90
CA HIS A 8 -11.05 -18.61 -2.43
C HIS A 8 -10.79 -17.65 -3.59
N THR A 9 -11.71 -16.71 -3.82
CA THR A 9 -11.45 -15.57 -4.70
C THR A 9 -10.36 -14.76 -4.03
N THR A 10 -9.12 -14.95 -4.47
CA THR A 10 -8.02 -14.07 -4.12
C THR A 10 -8.41 -12.66 -4.56
N PRO A 11 -8.38 -11.66 -3.67
CA PRO A 11 -8.64 -10.28 -4.06
C PRO A 11 -7.71 -9.86 -5.20
N PRO A 12 -8.17 -9.00 -6.13
CA PRO A 12 -7.35 -8.60 -7.27
C PRO A 12 -6.05 -7.95 -6.77
N THR A 13 -4.94 -8.50 -7.24
CA THR A 13 -3.58 -8.02 -6.95
C THR A 13 -3.02 -7.36 -8.20
N GLN A 14 -2.47 -6.16 -8.05
CA GLN A 14 -1.92 -5.35 -9.14
C GLN A 14 -0.47 -4.94 -8.82
N PRO A 15 0.40 -4.79 -9.84
CA PRO A 15 1.72 -4.21 -9.63
C PRO A 15 1.59 -2.76 -9.15
N LEU A 16 2.44 -2.35 -8.20
CA LEU A 16 2.48 -0.99 -7.70
C LEU A 16 3.88 -0.42 -7.90
N HIS A 17 3.96 0.65 -8.68
CA HIS A 17 5.22 1.31 -8.99
C HIS A 17 5.39 2.61 -8.22
N GLN A 18 4.33 3.39 -8.08
CA GLN A 18 4.39 4.70 -7.43
C GLN A 18 3.10 5.01 -6.67
N LEU A 19 3.20 5.84 -5.63
CA LEU A 19 2.05 6.44 -4.96
C LEU A 19 2.33 7.85 -4.45
N LYS A 20 1.24 8.60 -4.27
CA LYS A 20 1.24 9.93 -3.65
C LYS A 20 0.78 9.85 -2.21
N THR A 21 1.59 10.37 -1.28
CA THR A 21 1.28 10.38 0.15
C THR A 21 1.60 11.73 0.78
N PRO A 22 1.00 12.11 1.92
CA PRO A 22 1.45 13.29 2.65
C PRO A 22 2.93 13.12 3.08
N PRO A 23 3.60 14.20 3.52
CA PRO A 23 4.96 14.11 4.03
C PRO A 23 5.09 13.02 5.10
N LEU A 24 6.11 12.19 4.95
CA LEU A 24 6.31 11.04 5.81
C LEU A 24 7.01 11.45 7.10
N THR A 25 6.71 10.73 8.18
CA THR A 25 7.51 10.86 9.41
C THR A 25 8.89 10.24 9.20
N GLU A 26 9.87 10.66 9.99
CA GLU A 26 11.25 10.12 9.93
C GLU A 26 11.30 8.59 10.12
N GLU A 27 10.42 8.04 10.96
CA GLU A 27 10.33 6.59 11.15
C GLU A 27 9.72 5.87 9.94
N ALA A 28 8.65 6.42 9.36
CA ALA A 28 8.06 5.90 8.13
C ALA A 28 9.06 5.89 6.97
N ARG A 29 9.84 6.97 6.85
CA ARG A 29 10.91 7.12 5.86
C ARG A 29 11.96 6.01 5.99
N LYS A 30 12.44 5.75 7.21
CA LYS A 30 13.42 4.68 7.46
C LYS A 30 12.89 3.32 7.03
N ILE A 31 11.63 3.02 7.36
CA ILE A 31 10.98 1.76 7.02
C ILE A 31 10.94 1.57 5.50
N ILE A 32 10.35 2.51 4.75
CA ILE A 32 10.18 2.30 3.30
C ILE A 32 11.50 2.34 2.52
N VAL A 33 12.48 3.15 2.95
CA VAL A 33 13.83 3.15 2.34
C VAL A 33 14.54 1.83 2.60
N ARG A 34 14.38 1.24 3.80
CA ARG A 34 14.92 -0.09 4.13
C ARG A 34 14.35 -1.18 3.23
N HIS A 35 13.09 -1.05 2.83
CA HIS A 35 12.43 -1.98 1.89
C HIS A 35 12.65 -1.61 0.41
N GLY A 36 13.60 -0.72 0.11
CA GLY A 36 14.03 -0.41 -1.26
C GLY A 36 13.20 0.64 -2.00
N CYS A 37 12.35 1.40 -1.29
CA CYS A 37 11.66 2.54 -1.90
C CYS A 37 12.60 3.72 -2.12
N THR A 38 12.29 4.53 -3.14
CA THR A 38 12.85 5.87 -3.31
C THR A 38 11.79 6.93 -3.08
N LEU A 39 12.20 8.07 -2.54
CA LEU A 39 11.30 9.16 -2.17
C LEU A 39 11.67 10.42 -2.92
N ASP A 40 10.65 11.08 -3.46
CA ASP A 40 10.72 12.43 -3.98
C ASP A 40 9.78 13.31 -3.16
N GLU A 41 10.31 14.32 -2.48
CA GLU A 41 9.58 15.04 -1.45
C GLU A 41 9.47 16.52 -1.76
N ASN A 42 8.26 17.02 -1.58
CA ASN A 42 7.91 18.42 -1.64
C ASN A 42 7.29 18.84 -0.29
N ALA A 43 7.07 20.15 -0.12
CA ALA A 43 6.55 20.69 1.14
C ALA A 43 5.19 20.10 1.56
N ASP A 44 4.36 19.74 0.57
CA ASP A 44 2.96 19.32 0.79
C ASP A 44 2.72 17.83 0.53
N GLU A 45 3.67 17.15 -0.13
CA GLU A 45 3.49 15.76 -0.59
C GLU A 45 4.81 15.02 -0.78
N CYS A 46 4.73 13.70 -0.69
CA CYS A 46 5.81 12.78 -0.98
C CYS A 46 5.35 11.79 -2.07
N MET A 47 6.17 11.64 -3.11
CA MET A 47 6.07 10.56 -4.07
C MET A 47 6.94 9.40 -3.64
N VAL A 48 6.30 8.24 -3.46
CA VAL A 48 6.99 7.00 -3.11
C VAL A 48 7.07 6.15 -4.36
N SER A 49 8.28 5.79 -4.78
CA SER A 49 8.49 4.78 -5.83
C SER A 49 8.91 3.47 -5.19
N PHE A 50 8.24 2.39 -5.57
CA PHE A 50 8.43 1.06 -5.03
C PHE A 50 9.39 0.22 -5.88
N PRO A 51 10.08 -0.75 -5.26
CA PRO A 51 10.87 -1.72 -6.01
C PRO A 51 9.98 -2.64 -6.84
N ASP A 52 10.54 -3.16 -7.94
CA ASP A 52 9.87 -4.14 -8.80
C ASP A 52 9.44 -5.39 -8.01
N GLY A 53 8.26 -5.92 -8.34
CA GLY A 53 7.63 -7.01 -7.59
C GLY A 53 6.78 -6.56 -6.41
N THR A 54 6.73 -5.25 -6.12
CA THR A 54 5.75 -4.71 -5.18
C THR A 54 4.34 -4.83 -5.76
N THR A 55 3.42 -5.32 -4.93
CA THR A 55 2.04 -5.55 -5.32
C THR A 55 1.07 -4.85 -4.36
N ARG A 56 -0.08 -4.45 -4.89
CA ARG A 56 -1.19 -3.81 -4.19
C ARG A 56 -2.42 -4.69 -4.33
N THR A 57 -3.04 -5.05 -3.21
CA THR A 57 -4.20 -5.95 -3.17
C THR A 57 -5.32 -5.30 -2.39
N GLU A 58 -6.52 -5.23 -2.96
CA GLU A 58 -7.66 -4.57 -2.31
C GLU A 58 -8.18 -5.37 -1.09
N ILE A 59 -8.35 -4.69 0.05
CA ILE A 59 -8.89 -5.24 1.30
C ILE A 59 -10.35 -4.80 1.43
N LEU A 60 -11.22 -5.40 0.61
CA LEU A 60 -12.68 -5.19 0.55
C LEU A 60 -13.12 -3.72 0.34
N PRO A 61 -13.79 -3.39 -0.78
CA PRO A 61 -14.22 -2.03 -1.06
C PRO A 61 -15.18 -1.49 0.01
N ARG A 62 -14.88 -0.31 0.56
CA ARG A 62 -15.85 0.51 1.33
C ARG A 62 -16.25 1.73 0.51
N VAL A 63 -17.49 2.19 0.69
CA VAL A 63 -18.14 3.23 -0.13
C VAL A 63 -17.35 4.56 -0.23
N MET A 64 -16.53 4.89 0.77
CA MET A 64 -15.82 6.19 0.84
C MET A 64 -14.29 6.11 0.88
N THR A 65 -13.69 4.99 1.27
CA THR A 65 -12.23 4.83 1.36
C THR A 65 -11.84 3.46 0.86
N GLU A 66 -10.96 3.43 -0.13
CA GLU A 66 -10.41 2.18 -0.65
C GLU A 66 -9.22 1.80 0.24
N ARG A 67 -9.15 0.52 0.60
CA ARG A 67 -8.08 0.01 1.45
C ARG A 67 -7.32 -1.05 0.69
N TYR A 68 -6.00 -0.97 0.76
CA TYR A 68 -5.13 -1.93 0.09
C TYR A 68 -4.08 -2.48 1.06
N SER A 69 -3.67 -3.71 0.80
CA SER A 69 -2.44 -4.29 1.34
C SER A 69 -1.37 -4.12 0.27
N ILE A 70 -0.30 -3.42 0.60
CA ILE A 70 0.90 -3.35 -0.24
C ILE A 70 1.86 -4.40 0.28
N THR A 71 2.33 -5.28 -0.61
CA THR A 71 3.28 -6.34 -0.29
C THR A 71 4.55 -6.11 -1.10
N PHE A 72 5.67 -6.01 -0.40
CA PHE A 72 7.00 -5.85 -0.97
C PHE A 72 7.59 -7.19 -1.43
N PRO A 73 8.66 -7.17 -2.25
CA PRO A 73 9.34 -8.40 -2.70
C PRO A 73 9.91 -9.25 -1.57
N ASP A 74 10.23 -8.65 -0.43
CA ASP A 74 10.71 -9.33 0.78
C ASP A 74 9.57 -9.85 1.69
N ASN A 75 8.33 -9.78 1.22
CA ASN A 75 7.09 -10.11 1.93
C ASN A 75 6.73 -9.17 3.09
N TYR A 76 7.43 -8.04 3.27
CA TYR A 76 6.95 -6.99 4.16
C TYR A 76 5.60 -6.46 3.66
N LYS A 77 4.70 -6.12 4.57
CA LYS A 77 3.36 -5.64 4.24
C LYS A 77 3.05 -4.36 4.97
N LEU A 78 2.52 -3.38 4.24
CA LEU A 78 1.91 -2.19 4.81
C LEU A 78 0.47 -2.04 4.32
N GLN A 79 -0.31 -1.25 5.05
CA GLN A 79 -1.67 -0.93 4.63
C GLN A 79 -1.71 0.45 3.99
N GLU A 80 -2.60 0.59 3.03
CA GLU A 80 -2.89 1.82 2.35
C GLU A 80 -4.36 2.18 2.56
N VAL A 81 -4.61 3.44 2.87
CA VAL A 81 -5.94 4.04 2.84
C VAL A 81 -5.93 5.11 1.76
N TYR A 82 -6.59 4.83 0.64
CA TYR A 82 -6.67 5.75 -0.50
C TYR A 82 -7.91 6.64 -0.39
N ASP A 83 -7.68 7.96 -0.43
CA ASP A 83 -8.71 8.98 -0.52
C ASP A 83 -8.88 9.41 -1.99
N LYS A 84 -9.91 8.87 -2.64
CA LYS A 84 -10.23 9.17 -4.04
C LYS A 84 -10.55 10.64 -4.32
N TYR A 85 -10.98 11.42 -3.32
CA TYR A 85 -11.33 12.83 -3.53
C TYR A 85 -10.10 13.72 -3.57
N ARG A 86 -9.04 13.31 -2.86
CA ARG A 86 -7.77 14.03 -2.78
C ARG A 86 -6.69 13.42 -3.66
N GLU A 87 -6.93 12.22 -4.19
CA GLU A 87 -5.94 11.41 -4.91
C GLU A 87 -4.66 11.20 -4.10
N ILE A 88 -4.84 10.96 -2.79
CA ILE A 88 -3.76 10.78 -1.82
C ILE A 88 -3.97 9.47 -1.07
N SER A 89 -2.87 8.77 -0.82
CA SER A 89 -2.85 7.56 -0.02
C SER A 89 -2.16 7.80 1.32
N MET A 90 -2.79 7.35 2.39
CA MET A 90 -2.16 7.26 3.70
C MET A 90 -1.57 5.87 3.89
N LEU A 91 -0.27 5.81 4.19
CA LEU A 91 0.45 4.57 4.44
C LEU A 91 0.48 4.29 5.95
N LEU A 92 0.05 3.09 6.32
CA LEU A 92 0.03 2.61 7.70
C LEU A 92 1.08 1.50 7.84
N TYR A 93 2.10 1.81 8.62
CA TYR A 93 3.24 0.94 8.85
C TYR A 93 3.00 0.09 10.09
N PRO A 94 3.03 -1.25 10.00
CA PRO A 94 3.13 -2.07 11.20
C PRO A 94 4.43 -1.72 11.93
N ARG A 95 4.36 -1.60 13.26
CA ARG A 95 5.55 -1.49 14.10
C ARG A 95 6.35 -2.78 13.97
N GLU A 96 7.64 -2.66 13.71
CA GLU A 96 8.62 -3.76 13.82
C GLU A 96 8.96 -4.06 15.28
#